data_AF-A0A249PLS0-F1
#
_entry.id   AF-A0A249PLS0-F1
#
_cell.length_a   1.000
_cell.length_b   1.000
_cell.length_c   1.000
_cell.angle_alpha   90.00
_cell.angle_beta   90.00
_cell.angle_gamma   90.00
#
_symmetry.space_group_name_H-M   'P 1'
#
loop_
_entity.id
_entity.type
_entity.pdbx_description
1 polymer ?
#
loop_
_entity_poly.entity_id
_entity_poly.type
_entity_poly.pdbx_seq_one_letter_code
_entity_poly.pdbx_strand_id
1 'polypeptide(L)'
;MRQTVIDRSYETNANDPEYSNSFEAVAARVPLTPHRQTKRPRIEGTQVAIVAGPPGEEIHPDKYGRIKLWFPWDRKAKKDGSDTCWVRVAQSWGGGTWGAQIIPRIGMEVMVAFVDGDPDRPLVTGVVPNPANPVPYDLPANKTRMVLRSNTHKGQGFNEITFEDEAGRENQFFHAQKDQTTRVLNDRTKRIDRHEIASIGANRAVEVGGNQKHEIGGSMNTVVGGTGPMAMALMGAVQGLSGHTAGLLSQAGQIAGGGGPALAAFAGTLASSALGFLDAGGLGSREGVVADASPRADAGTALAGSGTGVGDAASGLFPLPGIMNTIVGSFKSDTIGVARAEQIGVSKVTNVGQTSLEKAGKTKKTTVGERYEITVGKAILSQTENHTMIASDKIVLAAPGGIIEINKQGVFIKAKKFEVKANSVNFKRGSGGKNTTKPFAEDCSKK
;
A
#
# COMPACT_ATOMS: atom_id res chain seq x y z
N MET A 1 32.88 -44.20 -69.84
CA MET A 1 33.60 -44.33 -71.12
C MET A 1 35.05 -44.64 -70.80
N ARG A 2 35.58 -45.79 -71.23
CA ARG A 2 37.00 -46.13 -71.11
C ARG A 2 37.50 -46.47 -72.51
N GLN A 3 38.48 -45.70 -72.99
CA GLN A 3 39.13 -45.93 -74.26
C GLN A 3 40.53 -46.48 -73.98
N THR A 4 40.95 -47.49 -74.74
CA THR A 4 42.30 -48.04 -74.64
C THR A 4 42.80 -48.27 -76.04
N VAL A 5 43.94 -47.66 -76.34
CA VAL A 5 44.67 -47.84 -77.60
C VAL A 5 45.92 -48.62 -77.25
N ILE A 6 46.08 -49.80 -77.84
CA ILE A 6 47.26 -50.62 -77.64
C ILE A 6 47.98 -50.68 -78.99
N ASP A 7 49.19 -50.14 -79.00
CA ASP A 7 50.10 -50.27 -80.13
C ASP A 7 50.98 -51.51 -79.92
N ARG A 8 50.75 -52.55 -80.72
CA ARG A 8 51.49 -53.83 -80.64
C ARG A 8 52.66 -53.91 -81.61
N SER A 9 53.06 -52.79 -82.22
CA SER A 9 54.12 -52.72 -83.23
C SER A 9 55.50 -53.26 -82.78
N TYR A 10 55.72 -53.48 -81.47
CA TYR A 10 56.94 -54.12 -80.94
C TYR A 10 56.85 -55.64 -80.68
N GLU A 11 55.65 -56.25 -80.66
CA GLU A 11 55.46 -57.68 -80.33
C GLU A 11 55.15 -58.57 -81.54
N THR A 12 54.72 -57.99 -82.67
CA THR A 12 54.36 -58.75 -83.88
C THR A 12 54.70 -57.99 -85.17
N ASN A 13 55.17 -58.68 -86.21
CA ASN A 13 55.51 -58.12 -87.54
C ASN A 13 54.30 -57.60 -88.36
N ALA A 14 53.12 -57.43 -87.76
CA ALA A 14 51.93 -56.88 -88.39
C ALA A 14 51.60 -55.53 -87.72
N ASN A 15 51.61 -54.46 -88.53
CA ASN A 15 51.67 -53.07 -88.07
C ASN A 15 50.29 -52.39 -88.12
N ASP A 16 49.30 -52.93 -87.40
CA ASP A 16 47.96 -52.35 -87.32
C ASP A 16 47.62 -51.94 -85.88
N PRO A 17 47.32 -50.65 -85.59
CA PRO A 17 46.99 -50.20 -84.24
C PRO A 17 45.63 -50.75 -83.79
N GLU A 18 45.56 -51.27 -82.56
CA GLU A 18 44.33 -51.81 -81.99
C GLU A 18 43.60 -50.74 -81.15
N TYR A 19 42.41 -50.34 -81.59
CA TYR A 19 41.53 -49.44 -80.85
C TYR A 19 40.37 -50.21 -80.21
N SER A 20 40.25 -50.14 -78.89
CA SER A 20 39.12 -50.69 -78.15
C SER A 20 38.35 -49.58 -77.42
N ASN A 21 37.03 -49.59 -77.58
CA ASN A 21 36.12 -48.66 -76.93
C ASN A 21 35.00 -49.42 -76.22
N SER A 22 34.78 -49.05 -74.96
CA SER A 22 33.60 -49.44 -74.19
C SER A 22 32.78 -48.20 -73.83
N PHE A 23 31.49 -48.24 -74.20
CA PHE A 23 30.51 -47.24 -73.83
C PHE A 23 29.23 -47.90 -73.29
N GLU A 24 28.53 -47.16 -72.45
CA GLU A 24 27.22 -47.50 -71.92
C GLU A 24 26.24 -46.48 -72.48
N ALA A 25 25.13 -46.95 -73.06
CA ALA A 25 24.15 -46.10 -73.72
C ALA A 25 22.75 -46.36 -73.17
N VAL A 26 21.92 -45.32 -73.15
CA VAL A 26 20.48 -45.42 -72.84
C VAL A 26 19.68 -45.07 -74.09
N ALA A 27 18.46 -45.61 -74.22
CA ALA A 27 17.60 -45.28 -75.36
C ALA A 27 17.30 -43.77 -75.39
N ALA A 28 17.40 -43.13 -76.56
CA ALA A 28 17.26 -41.67 -76.71
C ALA A 28 15.91 -41.10 -76.22
N ARG A 29 14.87 -41.93 -76.18
CA ARG A 29 13.54 -41.57 -75.65
C ARG A 29 13.46 -41.55 -74.13
N VAL A 30 14.47 -42.12 -73.45
CA VAL A 30 14.53 -42.21 -71.98
C VAL A 30 15.36 -41.06 -71.45
N PRO A 31 14.80 -40.16 -70.62
CA PRO A 31 15.58 -39.10 -70.00
C PRO A 31 16.59 -39.72 -69.03
N LEU A 32 17.88 -39.37 -69.19
CA LEU A 32 18.94 -39.78 -68.28
C LEU A 32 18.97 -38.85 -67.06
N THR A 33 18.83 -39.41 -65.86
CA THR A 33 19.04 -38.69 -64.60
C THR A 33 20.32 -39.18 -63.92
N PRO A 34 21.17 -38.28 -63.38
CA PRO A 34 22.39 -38.70 -62.66
C PRO A 34 22.09 -39.65 -61.49
N HIS A 35 22.88 -40.72 -61.35
CA HIS A 35 22.81 -41.59 -60.18
C HIS A 35 23.21 -40.83 -58.90
N ARG A 36 22.41 -40.95 -57.84
CA ARG A 36 22.64 -40.26 -56.55
C ARG A 36 23.66 -41.00 -55.68
N GLN A 37 24.91 -41.11 -56.16
CA GLN A 37 26.00 -41.79 -55.44
C GLN A 37 26.63 -40.91 -54.36
N THR A 38 26.64 -39.59 -54.54
CA THR A 38 27.16 -38.63 -53.55
C THR A 38 26.31 -38.66 -52.30
N LYS A 39 26.93 -38.97 -51.15
CA LYS A 39 26.27 -38.93 -49.84
C LYS A 39 25.80 -37.51 -49.54
N ARG A 40 24.59 -37.37 -48.96
CA ARG A 40 24.11 -36.08 -48.47
C ARG A 40 25.00 -35.61 -47.30
N PRO A 41 25.36 -34.33 -47.23
CA PRO A 41 25.97 -33.76 -46.03
C PRO A 41 25.05 -33.97 -44.82
N ARG A 42 25.63 -34.29 -43.66
CA ARG A 42 24.90 -34.45 -42.40
C ARG A 42 25.63 -33.74 -41.27
N ILE A 43 24.88 -33.18 -40.36
CA ILE A 43 25.36 -32.67 -39.07
C ILE A 43 24.89 -33.65 -38.00
N GLU A 44 25.85 -34.35 -37.38
CA GLU A 44 25.56 -35.44 -36.44
C GLU A 44 25.15 -34.95 -35.02
N GLY A 45 25.28 -33.66 -34.73
CA GLY A 45 25.03 -33.11 -33.39
C GLY A 45 24.50 -31.69 -33.40
N THR A 46 24.36 -31.11 -32.21
CA THR A 46 23.94 -29.72 -32.06
C THR A 46 25.11 -28.76 -32.23
N GLN A 47 24.83 -27.57 -32.75
CA GLN A 47 25.82 -26.50 -32.92
C GLN A 47 25.35 -25.21 -32.25
N VAL A 48 26.31 -24.39 -31.83
CA VAL A 48 26.02 -23.04 -31.35
C VAL A 48 25.89 -22.07 -32.52
N ALA A 49 24.96 -21.13 -32.39
CA ALA A 49 24.78 -20.01 -33.31
C ALA A 49 24.45 -18.74 -32.52
N ILE A 50 24.71 -17.58 -33.11
CA ILE A 50 24.36 -16.29 -32.53
C ILE A 50 23.11 -15.75 -33.22
N VAL A 51 22.18 -15.21 -32.46
CA VAL A 51 20.98 -14.57 -33.02
C VAL A 51 21.38 -13.33 -33.80
N ALA A 52 20.95 -13.28 -35.06
CA ALA A 52 21.26 -12.21 -36.01
C ALA A 52 20.02 -11.35 -36.29
N GLY A 53 20.23 -10.08 -36.61
CA GLY A 53 19.16 -9.17 -37.00
C GLY A 53 19.69 -7.80 -37.45
N PRO A 54 18.79 -6.92 -37.93
CA PRO A 54 19.18 -5.65 -38.52
C PRO A 54 19.84 -4.72 -37.48
N PRO A 55 20.74 -3.82 -37.93
CA PRO A 55 21.42 -2.89 -37.03
C PRO A 55 20.43 -1.96 -36.33
N GLY A 56 20.65 -1.72 -35.03
CA GLY A 56 19.79 -0.86 -34.21
C GLY A 56 18.55 -1.54 -33.64
N GLU A 57 18.25 -2.78 -34.04
CA GLU A 57 17.22 -3.59 -33.39
C GLU A 57 17.79 -4.51 -32.33
N GLU A 58 16.97 -4.82 -31.34
CA GLU A 58 17.31 -5.75 -30.24
C GLU A 58 16.58 -7.10 -30.42
N ILE A 59 15.40 -7.08 -31.04
CA ILE A 59 14.53 -8.25 -31.19
C ILE A 59 14.01 -8.27 -32.63
N HIS A 60 14.21 -9.38 -33.35
CA HIS A 60 13.80 -9.49 -34.76
C HIS A 60 13.13 -10.84 -35.06
N PRO A 61 11.88 -11.06 -34.61
CA PRO A 61 11.13 -12.27 -34.92
C PRO A 61 10.21 -12.07 -36.14
N ASP A 62 9.77 -13.18 -36.74
CA ASP A 62 8.65 -13.17 -37.68
C ASP A 62 7.31 -13.50 -37.00
N LYS A 63 6.22 -13.60 -37.78
CA LYS A 63 4.87 -13.91 -37.28
C LYS A 63 4.73 -15.27 -36.57
N TYR A 64 5.73 -16.14 -36.65
CA TYR A 64 5.75 -17.45 -36.01
C TYR A 64 6.74 -17.52 -34.84
N GLY A 65 7.33 -16.38 -34.44
CA GLY A 65 8.36 -16.34 -33.40
C GLY A 65 9.68 -16.99 -33.84
N ARG A 66 9.91 -17.12 -35.15
CA ARG A 66 11.20 -17.59 -35.69
C ARG A 66 12.22 -16.48 -35.59
N ILE A 67 13.49 -16.85 -35.49
CA ILE A 67 14.62 -15.92 -35.45
C ILE A 67 15.59 -16.22 -36.59
N LYS A 68 16.49 -15.28 -36.88
CA LYS A 68 17.60 -15.49 -37.80
C LYS A 68 18.88 -15.73 -37.03
N LEU A 69 19.77 -16.55 -37.60
CA LEU A 69 20.99 -17.01 -36.93
C LEU A 69 22.20 -16.70 -37.79
N TRP A 70 23.35 -16.50 -37.14
CA TRP A 70 24.68 -16.54 -37.73
C TRP A 70 25.45 -17.70 -37.11
N PHE A 71 25.99 -18.57 -37.96
CA PHE A 71 26.83 -19.69 -37.52
C PHE A 71 28.31 -19.28 -37.52
N PRO A 72 29.11 -19.67 -36.52
CA PRO A 72 30.54 -19.30 -36.46
C PRO A 72 31.38 -19.75 -37.66
N TRP A 73 30.99 -20.83 -38.33
CA TRP A 73 31.67 -21.33 -39.54
C TRP A 73 31.25 -20.58 -40.82
N ASP A 74 30.21 -19.76 -40.77
CA ASP A 74 29.77 -18.96 -41.91
C ASP A 74 30.62 -17.69 -42.06
N ARG A 75 31.59 -17.78 -42.96
CA ARG A 75 32.54 -16.72 -43.29
C ARG A 75 31.99 -15.68 -44.28
N LYS A 76 30.82 -15.94 -44.89
CA LYS A 76 30.24 -15.07 -45.93
C LYS A 76 29.09 -14.21 -45.41
N ALA A 77 28.38 -14.65 -44.39
CA ALA A 77 27.25 -13.90 -43.83
C ALA A 77 27.67 -12.56 -43.21
N LYS A 78 26.87 -11.53 -43.47
CA LYS A 78 27.02 -10.17 -42.91
C LYS A 78 26.68 -10.06 -41.42
N LYS A 79 26.13 -11.11 -40.80
CA LYS A 79 25.67 -11.17 -39.40
C LYS A 79 24.46 -10.28 -39.05
N ASP A 80 23.94 -9.54 -40.01
CA ASP A 80 22.75 -8.68 -39.88
C ASP A 80 21.42 -9.43 -40.14
N GLY A 81 21.49 -10.74 -40.38
CA GLY A 81 20.34 -11.58 -40.71
C GLY A 81 19.79 -11.38 -42.12
N SER A 82 20.37 -10.54 -42.97
CA SER A 82 19.88 -10.37 -44.36
C SER A 82 20.07 -11.63 -45.20
N ASP A 83 21.18 -12.35 -44.97
CA ASP A 83 21.62 -13.50 -45.76
C ASP A 83 21.26 -14.87 -45.14
N THR A 84 20.43 -14.91 -44.08
CA THR A 84 20.10 -16.16 -43.36
C THR A 84 18.59 -16.42 -43.27
N CYS A 85 18.22 -17.71 -43.13
CA CYS A 85 16.83 -18.15 -43.12
C CYS A 85 16.16 -17.99 -41.74
N TRP A 86 14.83 -18.09 -41.72
CA TRP A 86 14.05 -18.08 -40.49
C TRP A 86 14.04 -19.46 -39.82
N VAL A 87 14.53 -19.52 -38.59
CA VAL A 87 14.68 -20.75 -37.80
C VAL A 87 13.68 -20.76 -36.65
N ARG A 88 12.98 -21.89 -36.46
CA ARG A 88 12.03 -22.07 -35.35
C ARG A 88 12.77 -22.19 -34.03
N VAL A 89 12.13 -21.70 -32.96
CA VAL A 89 12.63 -21.73 -31.59
C VAL A 89 11.76 -22.64 -30.74
N ALA A 90 12.37 -23.66 -30.13
CA ALA A 90 11.71 -24.49 -29.15
C ALA A 90 11.27 -23.65 -27.94
N GLN A 91 10.02 -23.83 -27.53
CA GLN A 91 9.43 -23.20 -26.35
C GLN A 91 9.17 -24.27 -25.30
N SER A 92 9.14 -23.89 -24.01
CA SER A 92 8.84 -24.83 -22.92
C SER A 92 7.39 -25.35 -22.96
N TRP A 93 6.46 -24.59 -23.55
CA TRP A 93 5.06 -24.99 -23.74
C TRP A 93 4.45 -24.26 -24.93
N GLY A 94 4.03 -24.97 -25.98
CA GLY A 94 3.41 -24.38 -27.17
C GLY A 94 2.01 -24.93 -27.47
N GLY A 95 0.98 -24.12 -27.22
CA GLY A 95 -0.40 -24.33 -27.67
C GLY A 95 -0.76 -23.40 -28.83
N GLY A 96 -1.99 -23.52 -29.37
CA GLY A 96 -2.42 -22.74 -30.54
C GLY A 96 -2.42 -21.22 -30.33
N THR A 97 -2.84 -20.76 -29.15
CA THR A 97 -2.89 -19.33 -28.76
C THR A 97 -2.49 -19.11 -27.29
N TRP A 98 -1.88 -20.10 -26.67
CA TRP A 98 -1.58 -20.15 -25.23
C TRP A 98 -0.29 -20.97 -25.01
N GLY A 99 0.42 -20.71 -23.92
CA GLY A 99 1.71 -21.34 -23.63
C GLY A 99 2.78 -20.32 -23.24
N ALA A 100 4.04 -20.74 -23.27
CA ALA A 100 5.20 -19.90 -23.01
C ALA A 100 5.80 -19.40 -24.33
N GLN A 101 6.16 -18.12 -24.38
CA GLN A 101 6.84 -17.51 -25.52
C GLN A 101 7.99 -16.64 -25.02
N ILE A 102 9.22 -17.08 -25.29
CA ILE A 102 10.44 -16.32 -25.04
C ILE A 102 11.19 -16.24 -26.37
N ILE A 103 11.41 -15.02 -26.86
CA ILE A 103 12.12 -14.75 -28.11
C ILE A 103 13.58 -14.43 -27.76
N PRO A 104 14.56 -15.26 -28.20
CA PRO A 104 15.96 -14.91 -28.10
C PRO A 104 16.25 -13.58 -28.82
N ARG A 105 16.98 -12.69 -28.16
CA ARG A 105 17.37 -11.36 -28.67
C ARG A 105 18.63 -11.45 -29.51
N ILE A 106 18.82 -10.47 -30.38
CA ILE A 106 20.02 -10.35 -31.22
C ILE A 106 21.27 -10.36 -30.33
N GLY A 107 22.29 -11.14 -30.70
CA GLY A 107 23.52 -11.31 -29.94
C GLY A 107 23.50 -12.42 -28.88
N MET A 108 22.33 -13.00 -28.56
CA MET A 108 22.27 -14.17 -27.68
C MET A 108 22.82 -15.42 -28.37
N GLU A 109 23.42 -16.32 -27.59
CA GLU A 109 23.89 -17.62 -28.09
C GLU A 109 22.80 -18.69 -27.92
N VAL A 110 22.56 -19.43 -28.99
CA VAL A 110 21.54 -20.48 -29.05
C VAL A 110 22.13 -21.81 -29.50
N MET A 111 21.54 -22.89 -29.00
CA MET A 111 21.84 -24.24 -29.44
C MET A 111 20.89 -24.63 -30.58
N VAL A 112 21.45 -25.14 -31.68
CA VAL A 112 20.73 -25.49 -32.91
C VAL A 112 20.87 -26.98 -33.17
N ALA A 113 19.75 -27.68 -33.26
CA ALA A 113 19.67 -29.04 -33.79
C ALA A 113 19.28 -29.02 -35.27
N PHE A 114 19.61 -30.08 -35.99
CA PHE A 114 19.29 -30.25 -37.40
C PHE A 114 18.38 -31.47 -37.56
N VAL A 115 17.16 -31.27 -38.07
CA VAL A 115 16.16 -32.35 -38.19
C VAL A 115 16.69 -33.42 -39.14
N ASP A 116 16.71 -34.68 -38.71
CA ASP A 116 17.32 -35.83 -39.41
C ASP A 116 18.83 -35.68 -39.72
N GLY A 117 19.48 -34.70 -39.09
CA GLY A 117 20.85 -34.29 -39.39
C GLY A 117 21.00 -33.47 -40.67
N ASP A 118 19.90 -33.01 -41.27
CA ASP A 118 19.90 -32.21 -42.50
C ASP A 118 20.33 -30.76 -42.23
N PRO A 119 21.46 -30.28 -42.77
CA PRO A 119 21.93 -28.90 -42.57
C PRO A 119 20.90 -27.84 -42.99
N ASP A 120 19.99 -28.18 -43.90
CA ASP A 120 18.96 -27.27 -44.40
C ASP A 120 17.72 -27.19 -43.49
N ARG A 121 17.69 -27.94 -42.37
CA ARG A 121 16.56 -28.01 -41.43
C ARG A 121 16.95 -27.67 -39.99
N PRO A 122 17.44 -26.44 -39.71
CA PRO A 122 17.79 -26.04 -38.36
C PRO A 122 16.55 -25.83 -37.47
N LEU A 123 16.71 -26.10 -36.18
CA LEU A 123 15.76 -25.85 -35.11
C LEU A 123 16.52 -25.41 -33.85
N VAL A 124 16.20 -24.26 -33.29
CA VAL A 124 16.78 -23.83 -32.01
C VAL A 124 16.16 -24.64 -30.88
N THR A 125 16.99 -25.27 -30.06
CA THR A 125 16.57 -26.15 -28.95
C THR A 125 16.80 -25.53 -27.58
N GLY A 126 17.62 -24.49 -27.47
CA GLY A 126 17.86 -23.80 -26.21
C GLY A 126 18.69 -22.54 -26.37
N VAL A 127 18.77 -21.77 -25.29
CA VAL A 127 19.62 -20.58 -25.15
C VAL A 127 20.67 -20.90 -24.10
N VAL A 128 21.93 -20.56 -24.38
CA VAL A 128 23.05 -20.87 -23.49
C VAL A 128 23.74 -19.58 -23.03
N PRO A 129 23.90 -19.36 -21.71
CA PRO A 129 24.71 -18.25 -21.19
C PRO A 129 26.19 -18.41 -21.58
N ASN A 130 26.89 -17.29 -21.73
CA ASN A 130 28.31 -17.25 -22.03
C ASN A 130 28.95 -16.00 -21.37
N PRO A 131 30.28 -15.79 -21.44
CA PRO A 131 30.91 -14.63 -20.81
C PRO A 131 30.41 -13.26 -21.30
N ALA A 132 29.87 -13.16 -22.52
CA ALA A 132 29.28 -11.94 -23.05
C ALA A 132 27.79 -11.76 -22.65
N ASN A 133 27.09 -12.87 -22.37
CA ASN A 133 25.71 -12.93 -21.91
C ASN A 133 25.66 -13.73 -20.59
N PRO A 134 26.08 -13.13 -19.46
CA PRO A 134 26.18 -13.83 -18.18
C PRO A 134 24.80 -14.16 -17.60
N VAL A 135 24.80 -15.06 -16.61
CA VAL A 135 23.61 -15.40 -15.84
C VAL A 135 23.10 -14.20 -15.00
N PRO A 136 21.80 -14.14 -14.62
CA PRO A 136 21.22 -12.98 -13.94
C PRO A 136 21.77 -12.64 -12.54
N TYR A 137 22.36 -13.61 -11.84
CA TYR A 137 23.03 -13.42 -10.55
C TYR A 137 24.37 -14.15 -10.56
N ASP A 138 25.33 -13.64 -9.80
CA ASP A 138 26.66 -14.22 -9.70
C ASP A 138 26.60 -15.65 -9.15
N LEU A 139 27.29 -16.56 -9.85
CA LEU A 139 27.48 -17.95 -9.47
C LEU A 139 28.95 -18.19 -9.09
N PRO A 140 29.24 -19.06 -8.11
CA PRO A 140 28.32 -20.01 -7.44
C PRO A 140 27.59 -19.46 -6.21
N ALA A 141 27.75 -18.16 -5.88
CA ALA A 141 27.19 -17.57 -4.66
C ALA A 141 25.66 -17.72 -4.54
N ASN A 142 24.94 -17.63 -5.65
CA ASN A 142 23.47 -17.70 -5.70
C ASN A 142 22.93 -19.02 -6.27
N LYS A 143 23.63 -20.14 -6.04
CA LYS A 143 23.32 -21.46 -6.62
C LYS A 143 21.93 -22.03 -6.25
N THR A 144 21.32 -21.53 -5.18
CA THR A 144 19.99 -21.94 -4.65
C THR A 144 18.85 -21.07 -5.18
N ARG A 145 19.13 -20.12 -6.09
CA ARG A 145 18.11 -19.25 -6.67
C ARG A 145 17.62 -19.74 -8.02
N MET A 146 16.30 -19.83 -8.16
CA MET A 146 15.62 -19.94 -9.45
C MET A 146 15.13 -18.56 -9.90
N VAL A 147 15.32 -18.24 -11.18
CA VAL A 147 15.09 -16.88 -11.71
C VAL A 147 14.38 -16.92 -13.06
N LEU A 148 13.33 -16.09 -13.18
CA LEU A 148 12.77 -15.66 -14.45
C LEU A 148 12.82 -14.14 -14.51
N ARG A 149 13.86 -13.60 -15.16
CA ARG A 149 14.09 -12.15 -15.31
C ARG A 149 13.98 -11.74 -16.78
N SER A 150 13.26 -10.66 -17.05
CA SER A 150 13.18 -10.01 -18.35
C SER A 150 14.16 -8.83 -18.44
N ASN A 151 14.27 -8.18 -19.59
CA ASN A 151 14.99 -6.91 -19.73
C ASN A 151 14.10 -5.92 -20.49
N THR A 152 14.02 -4.68 -20.03
CA THR A 152 13.20 -3.65 -20.68
C THR A 152 13.74 -3.38 -22.09
N HIS A 153 12.90 -3.59 -23.11
CA HIS A 153 13.30 -3.33 -24.49
C HIS A 153 13.45 -1.82 -24.72
N LYS A 154 14.57 -1.39 -25.32
CA LYS A 154 14.87 0.03 -25.58
C LYS A 154 14.70 0.93 -24.33
N GLY A 155 15.06 0.41 -23.15
CA GLY A 155 14.97 1.12 -21.87
C GLY A 155 15.81 0.46 -20.78
N GLN A 156 15.64 0.89 -19.53
CA GLN A 156 16.35 0.34 -18.37
C GLN A 156 15.37 -0.34 -17.40
N GLY A 157 15.85 -1.38 -16.72
CA GLY A 157 15.10 -2.12 -15.71
C GLY A 157 14.54 -3.46 -16.20
N PHE A 158 13.85 -4.18 -15.33
CA PHE A 158 13.42 -5.56 -15.59
C PHE A 158 12.14 -5.90 -14.84
N ASN A 159 11.39 -6.89 -15.33
CA ASN A 159 10.41 -7.62 -14.51
C ASN A 159 11.02 -8.95 -14.09
N GLU A 160 10.72 -9.42 -12.88
CA GLU A 160 11.32 -10.63 -12.33
C GLU A 160 10.38 -11.40 -11.39
N ILE A 161 10.50 -12.72 -11.46
CA ILE A 161 10.04 -13.66 -10.43
C ILE A 161 11.24 -14.49 -9.99
N THR A 162 11.54 -14.52 -8.70
CA THR A 162 12.58 -15.41 -8.14
C THR A 162 12.09 -16.23 -6.96
N PHE A 163 12.75 -17.36 -6.79
CA PHE A 163 12.58 -18.27 -5.67
C PHE A 163 13.98 -18.54 -5.09
N GLU A 164 14.12 -18.30 -3.79
CA GLU A 164 15.27 -18.72 -3.01
C GLU A 164 14.90 -19.95 -2.19
N ASP A 165 15.72 -20.99 -2.30
CA ASP A 165 15.55 -22.26 -1.61
C ASP A 165 16.61 -22.53 -0.52
N GLU A 166 17.46 -21.55 -0.19
CA GLU A 166 18.39 -21.65 0.95
C GLU A 166 17.61 -21.73 2.28
N ALA A 167 17.86 -22.79 3.05
CA ALA A 167 17.12 -23.10 4.27
C ALA A 167 17.19 -21.97 5.31
N GLY A 168 16.03 -21.57 5.83
CA GLY A 168 15.89 -20.47 6.79
C GLY A 168 16.02 -19.07 6.17
N ARG A 169 16.21 -18.98 4.85
CA ARG A 169 16.30 -17.72 4.08
C ARG A 169 15.43 -17.77 2.82
N GLU A 170 14.48 -18.70 2.78
CA GLU A 170 13.58 -18.92 1.66
C GLU A 170 12.82 -17.62 1.36
N ASN A 171 12.67 -17.32 0.08
CA ASN A 171 12.02 -16.10 -0.34
C ASN A 171 11.42 -16.27 -1.73
N GLN A 172 10.24 -15.70 -1.93
CA GLN A 172 9.66 -15.52 -3.25
C GLN A 172 9.58 -14.03 -3.55
N PHE A 173 10.26 -13.59 -4.60
CA PHE A 173 10.30 -12.18 -4.98
C PHE A 173 9.56 -11.96 -6.29
N PHE A 174 8.74 -10.92 -6.31
CA PHE A 174 8.06 -10.44 -7.50
C PHE A 174 8.40 -8.97 -7.69
N HIS A 175 8.94 -8.64 -8.86
CA HIS A 175 9.25 -7.27 -9.24
C HIS A 175 8.58 -6.93 -10.57
N ALA A 176 7.80 -5.86 -10.56
CA ALA A 176 7.22 -5.27 -11.75
C ALA A 176 7.91 -3.92 -12.00
N GLN A 177 8.49 -3.73 -13.18
CA GLN A 177 9.22 -2.50 -13.52
C GLN A 177 8.33 -1.26 -13.53
N LYS A 178 7.02 -1.44 -13.79
CA LYS A 178 6.05 -0.35 -13.90
C LYS A 178 4.71 -0.71 -13.25
N ASP A 179 3.83 -1.38 -13.99
CA ASP A 179 2.46 -1.68 -13.55
C ASP A 179 2.31 -3.17 -13.23
N GLN A 180 1.72 -3.50 -12.08
CA GLN A 180 1.31 -4.86 -11.72
C GLN A 180 -0.22 -4.95 -11.68
N THR A 181 -0.82 -5.70 -12.62
CA THR A 181 -2.27 -5.95 -12.64
C THR A 181 -2.56 -7.39 -12.23
N THR A 182 -3.47 -7.57 -11.27
CA THR A 182 -3.93 -8.90 -10.84
C THR A 182 -5.45 -8.98 -11.04
N ARG A 183 -5.90 -9.94 -11.84
CA ARG A 183 -7.33 -10.22 -12.07
C ARG A 183 -7.64 -11.64 -11.62
N VAL A 184 -8.58 -11.78 -10.69
CA VAL A 184 -9.08 -13.07 -10.18
C VAL A 184 -10.58 -13.13 -10.48
N LEU A 185 -11.01 -14.19 -11.18
CA LEU A 185 -12.41 -14.31 -11.65
C LEU A 185 -13.36 -14.87 -10.59
N ASN A 186 -12.81 -15.54 -9.58
CA ASN A 186 -13.55 -16.11 -8.47
C ASN A 186 -12.92 -15.63 -7.15
N ASP A 187 -12.37 -16.52 -6.34
CA ASP A 187 -11.87 -16.19 -5.00
C ASP A 187 -10.36 -15.95 -4.96
N ARG A 188 -9.95 -14.91 -4.21
CA ARG A 188 -8.55 -14.68 -3.82
C ARG A 188 -8.40 -14.86 -2.31
N THR A 189 -7.74 -15.95 -1.91
CA THR A 189 -7.38 -16.20 -0.51
C THR A 189 -5.94 -15.77 -0.26
N LYS A 190 -5.71 -15.01 0.81
CA LYS A 190 -4.37 -14.65 1.29
C LYS A 190 -4.29 -14.97 2.78
N ARG A 191 -3.31 -15.80 3.15
CA ARG A 191 -2.97 -16.12 4.54
C ARG A 191 -1.51 -15.78 4.77
N ILE A 192 -1.24 -15.07 5.86
CA ILE A 192 0.10 -14.71 6.31
C ILE A 192 0.20 -15.14 7.77
N ASP A 193 1.09 -16.09 8.08
CA ASP A 193 1.16 -16.68 9.43
C ASP A 193 1.87 -15.78 10.44
N ARG A 194 2.66 -14.80 9.99
CA ARG A 194 3.39 -13.86 10.86
C ARG A 194 2.98 -12.40 10.63
N HIS A 195 3.60 -11.71 9.68
CA HIS A 195 3.42 -10.26 9.49
C HIS A 195 3.22 -9.91 8.02
N GLU A 196 2.26 -9.01 7.76
CA GLU A 196 2.11 -8.34 6.47
C GLU A 196 2.48 -6.87 6.61
N ILE A 197 3.38 -6.40 5.75
CA ILE A 197 3.78 -4.99 5.65
C ILE A 197 3.43 -4.52 4.24
N ALA A 198 2.68 -3.43 4.13
CA ALA A 198 2.28 -2.84 2.86
C ALA A 198 2.53 -1.33 2.89
N SER A 199 3.25 -0.82 1.88
CA SER A 199 3.53 0.60 1.69
C SER A 199 3.05 1.05 0.32
N ILE A 200 2.24 2.11 0.28
CA ILE A 200 1.70 2.70 -0.94
C ILE A 200 2.19 4.15 -1.00
N GLY A 201 3.04 4.47 -1.98
CA GLY A 201 3.67 5.79 -2.09
C GLY A 201 2.71 6.93 -2.50
N ALA A 202 1.54 6.59 -3.02
CA ALA A 202 0.49 7.55 -3.40
C ALA A 202 -0.87 7.09 -2.88
N ASN A 203 -1.80 6.71 -3.77
CA ASN A 203 -3.19 6.46 -3.39
C ASN A 203 -3.50 4.95 -3.34
N ARG A 204 -4.30 4.55 -2.34
CA ARG A 204 -4.96 3.24 -2.29
C ARG A 204 -6.47 3.45 -2.35
N ALA A 205 -7.11 2.93 -3.40
CA ALA A 205 -8.56 2.86 -3.52
C ALA A 205 -9.04 1.41 -3.31
N VAL A 206 -10.12 1.25 -2.55
CA VAL A 206 -10.74 -0.06 -2.29
C VAL A 206 -12.24 0.11 -2.50
N GLU A 207 -12.79 -0.68 -3.42
CA GLU A 207 -14.23 -0.79 -3.64
C GLU A 207 -14.66 -2.22 -3.32
N VAL A 208 -15.71 -2.34 -2.51
CA VAL A 208 -16.28 -3.63 -2.10
C VAL A 208 -17.79 -3.54 -2.31
N GLY A 209 -18.31 -4.32 -3.26
CA GLY A 209 -19.75 -4.32 -3.57
C GLY A 209 -20.63 -4.96 -2.49
N GLY A 210 -20.03 -5.83 -1.66
CA GLY A 210 -20.67 -6.45 -0.50
C GLY A 210 -20.13 -5.88 0.81
N ASN A 211 -19.74 -6.76 1.72
CA ASN A 211 -19.25 -6.36 3.04
C ASN A 211 -17.73 -6.37 3.11
N GLN A 212 -17.15 -5.33 3.72
CA GLN A 212 -15.76 -5.33 4.17
C GLN A 212 -15.74 -5.47 5.70
N LYS A 213 -15.18 -6.57 6.21
CA LYS A 213 -15.02 -6.82 7.65
C LYS A 213 -13.53 -6.81 8.01
N HIS A 214 -13.19 -6.03 9.03
CA HIS A 214 -11.90 -6.15 9.72
C HIS A 214 -12.17 -6.60 11.15
N GLU A 215 -11.50 -7.66 11.57
CA GLU A 215 -11.53 -8.15 12.94
C GLU A 215 -10.11 -8.14 13.46
N ILE A 216 -9.90 -7.41 14.56
CA ILE A 216 -8.57 -7.09 15.07
C ILE A 216 -8.60 -7.48 16.54
N GLY A 217 -7.91 -8.57 16.88
CA GLY A 217 -7.88 -9.10 18.25
C GLY A 217 -7.03 -8.26 19.21
N GLY A 218 -6.12 -7.44 18.67
CA GLY A 218 -5.34 -6.45 19.42
C GLY A 218 -5.79 -5.03 19.13
N SER A 219 -4.84 -4.12 18.94
CA SER A 219 -5.11 -2.71 18.65
C SER A 219 -5.08 -2.40 17.15
N MET A 220 -5.95 -1.48 16.71
CA MET A 220 -5.87 -0.85 15.40
C MET A 220 -5.54 0.62 15.56
N ASN A 221 -4.36 1.02 15.10
CA ASN A 221 -3.95 2.42 15.08
C ASN A 221 -4.05 2.93 13.64
N THR A 222 -4.91 3.93 13.42
CA THR A 222 -5.04 4.60 12.13
C THR A 222 -4.65 6.06 12.32
N VAL A 223 -3.64 6.50 11.57
CA VAL A 223 -3.22 7.91 11.54
C VAL A 223 -3.46 8.43 10.15
N VAL A 224 -4.12 9.58 10.05
CA VAL A 224 -4.43 10.26 8.78
C VAL A 224 -3.78 11.64 8.83
N GLY A 225 -2.78 11.90 7.98
CA GLY A 225 -2.04 13.17 7.97
C GLY A 225 -0.66 13.06 7.29
N GLY A 226 -0.04 14.19 6.95
CA GLY A 226 1.25 14.24 6.25
C GLY A 226 2.46 14.04 7.17
N THR A 227 3.55 13.47 6.62
CA THR A 227 4.85 13.32 7.27
C THR A 227 5.85 14.34 6.68
N GLY A 228 6.61 15.07 7.51
CA GLY A 228 7.64 15.99 7.01
C GLY A 228 8.13 17.06 8.02
N PRO A 229 9.10 17.91 7.63
CA PRO A 229 9.74 18.92 8.51
C PRO A 229 8.77 19.94 9.12
N MET A 230 7.68 20.24 8.42
CA MET A 230 6.62 21.12 8.93
C MET A 230 5.81 20.48 10.08
N ALA A 231 5.79 19.15 10.19
CA ALA A 231 5.22 18.46 11.35
C ALA A 231 6.12 18.63 12.60
N MET A 232 7.44 18.75 12.44
CA MET A 232 8.39 18.94 13.55
C MET A 232 8.33 20.35 14.16
N ALA A 233 8.14 21.38 13.34
CA ALA A 233 7.97 22.75 13.85
C ALA A 233 6.70 22.91 14.70
N LEU A 234 5.66 22.15 14.37
CA LEU A 234 4.36 22.17 15.04
C LEU A 234 4.37 21.41 16.38
N MET A 235 5.23 20.40 16.53
CA MET A 235 5.43 19.63 17.76
C MET A 235 5.99 20.45 18.93
N GLY A 236 6.73 21.53 18.66
CA GLY A 236 7.25 22.44 19.69
C GLY A 236 6.14 23.18 20.47
N ALA A 237 5.00 23.44 19.83
CA ALA A 237 3.87 24.11 20.48
C ALA A 237 3.02 23.15 21.35
N VAL A 238 3.08 21.85 21.10
CA VAL A 238 2.30 20.80 21.81
C VAL A 238 2.91 20.43 23.14
N GLN A 239 4.24 20.47 23.23
CA GLN A 239 4.94 20.14 24.47
C GLN A 239 4.56 21.09 25.63
N GLY A 240 4.07 22.30 25.35
CA GLY A 240 3.52 23.20 26.37
C GLY A 240 2.19 22.74 26.98
N LEU A 241 1.40 21.92 26.26
CA LEU A 241 0.09 21.43 26.70
C LEU A 241 0.11 20.04 27.38
N SER A 242 1.17 19.25 27.17
CA SER A 242 1.31 17.93 27.80
C SER A 242 1.49 18.02 29.32
N GLY A 243 2.12 19.10 29.83
CA GLY A 243 2.29 19.34 31.27
C GLY A 243 0.98 19.53 32.04
N HIS A 244 -0.06 20.09 31.41
CA HIS A 244 -1.38 20.26 32.03
C HIS A 244 -2.25 18.99 31.94
N THR A 245 -1.99 18.14 30.94
CA THR A 245 -2.77 16.92 30.68
C THR A 245 -2.43 15.80 31.68
N ALA A 246 -1.16 15.70 32.12
CA ALA A 246 -0.75 14.76 33.17
C ALA A 246 -1.37 15.05 34.55
N GLY A 247 -1.58 16.33 34.88
CA GLY A 247 -2.21 16.75 36.15
C GLY A 247 -3.70 16.41 36.24
N LEU A 248 -4.44 16.51 35.13
CA LEU A 248 -5.87 16.19 35.08
C LEU A 248 -6.14 14.68 35.00
N LEU A 249 -5.25 13.91 34.38
CA LEU A 249 -5.35 12.45 34.32
C LEU A 249 -5.06 11.79 35.69
N SER A 250 -4.08 12.31 36.44
CA SER A 250 -3.79 11.84 37.81
C SER A 250 -4.92 12.18 38.78
N GLN A 251 -5.54 13.35 38.63
CA GLN A 251 -6.69 13.77 39.44
C GLN A 251 -7.96 12.97 39.10
N ALA A 252 -8.18 12.62 37.83
CA ALA A 252 -9.27 11.73 37.40
C ALA A 252 -9.09 10.29 37.91
N GLY A 253 -7.85 9.78 37.95
CA GLY A 253 -7.51 8.46 38.52
C GLY A 253 -7.75 8.36 40.03
N GLN A 254 -7.50 9.43 40.78
CA GLN A 254 -7.80 9.47 42.22
C GLN A 254 -9.30 9.61 42.54
N ILE A 255 -10.06 10.33 41.71
CA ILE A 255 -11.52 10.49 41.89
C ILE A 255 -12.29 9.21 41.50
N ALA A 256 -11.76 8.39 40.60
CA ALA A 256 -12.41 7.16 40.12
C ALA A 256 -12.15 5.91 40.98
N GLY A 257 -11.37 5.99 42.07
CA GLY A 257 -11.12 4.87 43.00
C GLY A 257 -10.26 3.73 42.42
N GLY A 258 -9.49 4.00 41.37
CA GLY A 258 -8.70 3.01 40.63
C GLY A 258 -7.18 3.16 40.77
N GLY A 259 -6.68 3.44 41.97
CA GLY A 259 -5.24 3.56 42.27
C GLY A 259 -4.51 2.21 42.30
N GLY A 260 -4.64 1.40 41.25
CA GLY A 260 -4.02 0.07 41.16
C GLY A 260 -2.61 0.10 40.55
N PRO A 261 -1.75 -0.90 40.84
CA PRO A 261 -0.39 -1.03 40.31
C PRO A 261 -0.28 -0.95 38.77
N ALA A 262 -1.34 -1.31 38.04
CA ALA A 262 -1.40 -1.25 36.59
C ALA A 262 -1.36 0.20 36.03
N LEU A 263 -1.95 1.16 36.76
CA LEU A 263 -1.93 2.58 36.36
C LEU A 263 -0.57 3.23 36.69
N ALA A 264 0.07 2.80 37.79
CA ALA A 264 1.42 3.19 38.15
C ALA A 264 2.48 2.57 37.22
N ALA A 265 2.26 1.36 36.72
CA ALA A 265 3.10 0.71 35.72
C ALA A 265 2.98 1.39 34.34
N PHE A 266 1.78 1.83 33.95
CA PHE A 266 1.53 2.62 32.73
C PHE A 266 2.14 4.03 32.83
N ALA A 267 1.98 4.71 33.98
CA ALA A 267 2.63 6.00 34.22
C ALA A 267 4.17 5.89 34.33
N GLY A 268 4.66 4.77 34.88
CA GLY A 268 6.08 4.45 34.98
C GLY A 268 6.72 4.18 33.62
N THR A 269 6.05 3.44 32.73
CA THR A 269 6.49 3.24 31.34
C THR A 269 6.46 4.52 30.50
N LEU A 270 5.58 5.47 30.85
CA LEU A 270 5.56 6.80 30.23
C LEU A 270 6.68 7.72 30.76
N ALA A 271 7.10 7.55 32.02
CA ALA A 271 8.10 8.39 32.69
C ALA A 271 9.54 7.88 32.56
N SER A 272 9.76 6.55 32.52
CA SER A 272 11.07 5.95 32.32
C SER A 272 11.32 5.73 30.83
N SER A 273 11.77 6.77 30.13
CA SER A 273 12.70 6.71 28.99
C SER A 273 12.94 5.33 28.32
N ALA A 274 11.90 4.68 27.81
CA ALA A 274 11.96 3.43 27.05
C ALA A 274 11.80 3.71 25.55
N LEU A 275 12.35 4.85 25.12
CA LEU A 275 12.49 5.24 23.73
C LEU A 275 13.71 4.54 23.12
N GLY A 276 13.70 3.21 23.08
CA GLY A 276 14.66 2.42 22.29
C GLY A 276 14.55 2.69 20.77
N PHE A 277 13.63 3.56 20.36
CA PHE A 277 13.43 4.05 18.99
C PHE A 277 14.12 5.41 18.72
N LEU A 278 14.62 6.12 19.74
CA LEU A 278 15.28 7.43 19.58
C LEU A 278 16.80 7.40 19.80
N ASP A 279 17.40 6.25 20.09
CA ASP A 279 18.85 6.06 20.06
C ASP A 279 19.33 5.79 18.62
N ALA A 280 20.61 6.07 18.37
CA ALA A 280 21.29 5.88 17.08
C ALA A 280 21.06 4.49 16.45
N GLY A 281 20.79 3.44 17.25
CA GLY A 281 20.43 2.10 16.76
C GLY A 281 19.05 2.01 16.07
N GLY A 282 18.06 2.81 16.50
CA GLY A 282 16.74 2.88 15.87
C GLY A 282 16.74 3.69 14.55
N LEU A 283 17.71 4.58 14.40
CA LEU A 283 17.96 5.33 13.16
C LEU A 283 18.75 4.49 12.14
N GLY A 284 19.72 3.67 12.58
CA GLY A 284 20.51 2.82 11.68
C GLY A 284 19.73 1.68 11.02
N SER A 285 18.65 1.19 11.65
CA SER A 285 17.79 0.13 11.10
C SER A 285 16.82 0.62 9.99
N ARG A 286 16.77 1.93 9.73
CA ARG A 286 15.97 2.54 8.65
C ARG A 286 16.75 2.70 7.33
N GLU A 287 18.08 2.67 7.39
CA GLU A 287 18.95 2.86 6.21
C GLU A 287 18.97 1.62 5.30
N GLY A 288 18.82 0.42 5.87
CA GLY A 288 18.82 -0.85 5.12
C GLY A 288 17.55 -1.18 4.31
N VAL A 289 16.48 -0.38 4.40
CA VAL A 289 15.21 -0.62 3.66
C VAL A 289 15.09 0.27 2.44
N VAL A 290 15.94 1.30 2.31
CA VAL A 290 15.85 2.29 1.23
C VAL A 290 17.14 2.39 0.40
N ALA A 291 18.28 1.80 0.81
CA ALA A 291 19.55 2.03 0.12
C ALA A 291 20.60 0.88 0.13
N ASP A 292 20.22 -0.41 0.17
CA ASP A 292 21.21 -1.49 -0.05
C ASP A 292 20.74 -2.56 -1.05
N ALA A 293 21.69 -3.16 -1.75
CA ALA A 293 21.51 -4.06 -2.90
C ALA A 293 21.00 -5.47 -2.52
N SER A 294 20.66 -5.72 -1.25
CA SER A 294 20.15 -7.02 -0.79
C SER A 294 19.18 -6.87 0.39
N PRO A 295 17.89 -7.22 0.25
CA PRO A 295 16.88 -7.09 1.32
C PRO A 295 16.97 -8.21 2.39
N ARG A 296 18.14 -8.82 2.61
CA ARG A 296 18.33 -9.92 3.56
C ARG A 296 19.12 -9.52 4.80
N ALA A 297 18.46 -8.87 5.75
CA ALA A 297 18.71 -9.02 7.18
C ALA A 297 17.57 -8.31 7.96
N ASP A 298 16.64 -9.08 8.55
CA ASP A 298 15.80 -8.74 9.71
C ASP A 298 15.14 -7.35 9.82
N ALA A 299 14.91 -6.65 8.71
CA ALA A 299 14.32 -5.30 8.72
C ALA A 299 12.83 -5.25 9.13
N GLY A 300 12.14 -6.40 9.19
CA GLY A 300 10.72 -6.48 9.58
C GLY A 300 10.47 -6.48 11.09
N THR A 301 11.45 -6.89 11.89
CA THR A 301 11.29 -7.08 13.34
C THR A 301 11.36 -5.75 14.11
N ALA A 302 12.18 -4.80 13.63
CA ALA A 302 12.28 -3.44 14.19
C ALA A 302 11.07 -2.56 13.83
N LEU A 303 10.49 -2.73 12.63
CA LEU A 303 9.30 -1.97 12.20
C LEU A 303 8.06 -2.33 13.04
N ALA A 304 7.91 -3.61 13.41
CA ALA A 304 6.83 -4.11 14.25
C ALA A 304 6.82 -3.49 15.67
N GLY A 305 7.98 -3.09 16.21
CA GLY A 305 8.08 -2.44 17.53
C GLY A 305 7.74 -0.94 17.56
N SER A 306 7.78 -0.27 16.41
CA SER A 306 7.58 1.20 16.32
C SER A 306 6.12 1.65 16.18
N GLY A 307 5.20 0.72 15.86
CA GLY A 307 3.79 1.02 15.58
C GLY A 307 2.91 1.31 16.80
N THR A 308 3.38 1.01 18.01
CA THR A 308 2.59 1.12 19.25
C THR A 308 2.67 2.50 19.91
N GLY A 309 3.77 3.25 19.74
CA GLY A 309 3.97 4.54 20.43
C GLY A 309 3.39 5.78 19.73
N VAL A 310 3.09 5.70 18.44
CA VAL A 310 2.67 6.86 17.62
C VAL A 310 1.16 7.11 17.67
N GLY A 311 0.37 6.06 17.98
CA GLY A 311 -1.10 6.12 18.00
C GLY A 311 -1.66 7.08 19.06
N ASP A 312 -1.01 7.17 20.22
CA ASP A 312 -1.52 7.96 21.36
C ASP A 312 -1.13 9.45 21.28
N ALA A 313 -0.11 9.83 20.51
CA ALA A 313 0.32 11.22 20.38
C ALA A 313 -0.44 12.00 19.27
N ALA A 314 -1.09 11.29 18.33
CA ALA A 314 -1.66 11.88 17.13
C ALA A 314 -3.10 12.45 17.29
N SER A 315 -3.78 12.18 18.41
CA SER A 315 -5.20 12.59 18.60
C SER A 315 -5.40 13.97 19.24
N GLY A 316 -4.33 14.70 19.56
CA GLY A 316 -4.41 15.95 20.34
C GLY A 316 -4.28 17.27 19.57
N LEU A 317 -3.99 17.28 18.25
CA LEU A 317 -3.38 18.49 17.67
C LEU A 317 -3.74 18.86 16.20
N PHE A 318 -4.98 19.32 16.01
CA PHE A 318 -5.43 20.33 15.04
C PHE A 318 -6.48 19.95 13.98
N PRO A 319 -7.32 20.94 13.57
CA PRO A 319 -8.45 20.78 12.68
C PRO A 319 -8.13 21.27 11.25
N LEU A 320 -8.06 20.29 10.33
CA LEU A 320 -8.27 20.33 8.87
C LEU A 320 -7.05 20.58 7.96
N PRO A 321 -6.94 19.88 6.80
CA PRO A 321 -7.92 18.99 6.16
C PRO A 321 -7.62 17.47 6.30
N GLY A 322 -8.71 16.69 6.25
CA GLY A 322 -8.79 15.25 6.48
C GLY A 322 -10.24 14.92 6.89
N ILE A 323 -11.18 15.09 5.96
CA ILE A 323 -12.60 14.91 6.26
C ILE A 323 -12.89 13.41 6.37
N MET A 324 -13.00 12.89 7.59
CA MET A 324 -13.66 11.60 7.84
C MET A 324 -15.18 11.83 7.86
N ASN A 325 -15.83 11.66 6.72
CA ASN A 325 -17.29 11.61 6.67
C ASN A 325 -17.76 10.21 7.04
N THR A 326 -18.31 10.06 8.23
CA THR A 326 -19.03 8.85 8.62
C THR A 326 -20.52 9.08 8.39
N ILE A 327 -21.04 8.67 7.24
CA ILE A 327 -22.48 8.70 6.96
C ILE A 327 -23.06 7.36 7.41
N VAL A 328 -23.98 7.40 8.37
CA VAL A 328 -24.65 6.20 8.86
C VAL A 328 -26.11 6.25 8.43
N GLY A 329 -26.51 5.36 7.52
CA GLY A 329 -27.83 5.40 6.89
C GLY A 329 -29.00 5.00 7.78
N SER A 330 -28.76 4.18 8.81
CA SER A 330 -29.83 3.66 9.68
C SER A 330 -29.53 3.79 11.16
N PHE A 331 -28.38 3.28 11.63
CA PHE A 331 -28.10 3.21 13.06
C PHE A 331 -26.60 3.18 13.36
N LYS A 332 -26.17 4.03 14.29
CA LYS A 332 -24.81 4.02 14.87
C LYS A 332 -24.93 3.78 16.36
N SER A 333 -24.20 2.79 16.89
CA SER A 333 -24.06 2.55 18.33
C SER A 333 -22.59 2.56 18.71
N ASP A 334 -22.22 3.49 19.59
CA ASP A 334 -20.89 3.55 20.18
C ASP A 334 -21.00 3.09 21.65
N THR A 335 -20.55 1.87 21.96
CA THR A 335 -20.52 1.33 23.33
C THR A 335 -19.11 1.46 23.89
N ILE A 336 -18.94 2.16 25.01
CA ILE A 336 -17.64 2.41 25.63
C ILE A 336 -17.56 1.66 26.96
N GLY A 337 -16.55 0.81 27.14
CA GLY A 337 -16.41 -0.02 28.33
C GLY A 337 -15.81 0.69 29.56
N VAL A 338 -14.78 1.53 29.36
CA VAL A 338 -14.02 2.14 30.48
C VAL A 338 -14.14 3.67 30.48
N ALA A 339 -13.70 4.34 29.41
CA ALA A 339 -13.74 5.80 29.31
C ALA A 339 -13.78 6.26 27.85
N ARG A 340 -14.45 7.39 27.59
CA ARG A 340 -14.38 8.15 26.34
C ARG A 340 -13.95 9.57 26.66
N ALA A 341 -12.85 10.01 26.09
CA ALA A 341 -12.43 11.41 26.08
C ALA A 341 -12.67 11.97 24.68
N GLU A 342 -13.31 13.14 24.59
CA GLU A 342 -13.59 13.82 23.33
C GLU A 342 -13.14 15.29 23.48
N GLN A 343 -12.12 15.68 22.70
CA GLN A 343 -11.56 17.03 22.72
C GLN A 343 -11.82 17.69 21.36
N ILE A 344 -12.44 18.87 21.37
CA ILE A 344 -12.75 19.63 20.15
C ILE A 344 -11.98 20.94 20.17
N GLY A 345 -11.17 21.18 19.14
CA GLY A 345 -10.27 22.34 19.07
C GLY A 345 -10.94 23.65 18.64
N VAL A 346 -11.96 23.61 17.76
CA VAL A 346 -12.57 24.83 17.20
C VAL A 346 -14.06 24.90 17.47
N SER A 347 -14.85 23.93 17.01
CA SER A 347 -16.30 23.96 17.19
C SER A 347 -16.90 22.55 17.23
N LYS A 348 -17.78 22.31 18.20
CA LYS A 348 -18.64 21.13 18.25
C LYS A 348 -20.07 21.57 18.00
N VAL A 349 -20.65 21.13 16.89
CA VAL A 349 -22.06 21.35 16.57
C VAL A 349 -22.77 20.00 16.62
N THR A 350 -23.77 19.88 17.50
CA THR A 350 -24.60 18.69 17.64
C THR A 350 -26.04 19.04 17.31
N ASN A 351 -26.53 18.59 16.16
CA ASN A 351 -27.94 18.76 15.76
C ASN A 351 -28.68 17.43 15.95
N VAL A 352 -29.74 17.44 16.74
CA VAL A 352 -30.57 16.26 17.01
C VAL A 352 -31.98 16.53 16.49
N GLY A 353 -32.45 15.72 15.55
CA GLY A 353 -33.73 15.95 14.86
C GLY A 353 -34.98 15.60 15.67
N GLN A 354 -34.87 14.70 16.66
CA GLN A 354 -35.99 14.31 17.52
C GLN A 354 -35.64 14.40 19.01
N THR A 355 -34.88 13.43 19.53
CA THR A 355 -34.69 13.26 20.97
C THR A 355 -33.21 13.13 21.31
N SER A 356 -32.74 13.95 22.26
CA SER A 356 -31.44 13.80 22.91
C SER A 356 -31.64 13.44 24.38
N LEU A 357 -31.10 12.31 24.83
CA LEU A 357 -31.14 11.86 26.21
C LEU A 357 -29.73 11.73 26.75
N GLU A 358 -29.44 12.45 27.83
CA GLU A 358 -28.16 12.37 28.54
C GLU A 358 -28.42 11.95 29.99
N LYS A 359 -27.93 10.78 30.37
CA LYS A 359 -28.00 10.27 31.74
C LYS A 359 -26.60 10.13 32.31
N ALA A 360 -26.27 10.93 33.33
CA ALA A 360 -25.04 10.80 34.09
C ALA A 360 -25.32 10.04 35.39
N GLY A 361 -24.52 9.00 35.69
CA GLY A 361 -24.74 8.17 36.88
C GLY A 361 -24.28 8.78 38.20
N LYS A 362 -23.26 9.67 38.17
CA LYS A 362 -22.72 10.35 39.37
C LYS A 362 -22.72 11.86 39.21
N THR A 363 -21.88 12.38 38.32
CA THR A 363 -21.67 13.83 38.18
C THR A 363 -21.73 14.22 36.71
N LYS A 364 -22.46 15.30 36.42
CA LYS A 364 -22.37 16.05 35.16
C LYS A 364 -21.92 17.47 35.49
N LYS A 365 -20.70 17.84 35.09
CA LYS A 365 -20.15 19.19 35.27
C LYS A 365 -20.03 19.86 33.90
N THR A 366 -20.59 21.07 33.80
CA THR A 366 -20.48 21.90 32.61
C THR A 366 -19.86 23.23 33.02
N THR A 367 -18.73 23.57 32.40
CA THR A 367 -18.03 24.84 32.60
C THR A 367 -18.03 25.57 31.26
N VAL A 368 -18.45 26.83 31.25
CA VAL A 368 -18.52 27.65 30.03
C VAL A 368 -17.76 28.94 30.29
N GLY A 369 -16.85 29.31 29.38
CA GLY A 369 -15.95 30.45 29.56
C GLY A 369 -16.61 31.82 29.38
N GLU A 370 -17.58 31.93 28.46
CA GLU A 370 -18.20 33.22 28.12
C GLU A 370 -19.72 33.22 28.34
N ARG A 371 -20.49 32.54 27.47
CA ARG A 371 -21.96 32.57 27.48
C ARG A 371 -22.53 31.16 27.49
N TYR A 372 -23.35 30.86 28.49
CA TYR A 372 -24.20 29.67 28.52
C TYR A 372 -25.65 30.10 28.37
N GLU A 373 -26.30 29.66 27.28
CA GLU A 373 -27.67 30.00 26.94
C GLU A 373 -28.51 28.73 26.76
N ILE A 374 -29.69 28.72 27.38
CA ILE A 374 -30.68 27.67 27.23
C ILE A 374 -31.98 28.32 26.76
N THR A 375 -32.41 27.96 25.55
CA THR A 375 -33.69 28.41 24.98
C THR A 375 -34.60 27.20 24.80
N VAL A 376 -35.76 27.22 25.46
CA VAL A 376 -36.73 26.10 25.42
C VAL A 376 -38.11 26.62 25.04
N GLY A 377 -38.76 25.97 24.06
CA GLY A 377 -40.03 26.44 23.52
C GLY A 377 -41.27 26.16 24.37
N LYS A 378 -41.23 25.19 25.29
CA LYS A 378 -42.39 24.81 26.12
C LYS A 378 -42.13 24.98 27.62
N ALA A 379 -41.29 24.14 28.21
CA ALA A 379 -41.07 24.13 29.65
C ALA A 379 -39.65 23.67 30.00
N ILE A 380 -39.11 24.25 31.07
CA ILE A 380 -37.89 23.79 31.73
C ILE A 380 -38.32 23.26 33.10
N LEU A 381 -38.03 22.00 33.39
CA LEU A 381 -38.23 21.39 34.71
C LEU A 381 -36.86 21.16 35.35
N SER A 382 -36.64 21.77 36.51
CA SER A 382 -35.47 21.50 37.36
C SER A 382 -35.98 20.94 38.68
N GLN A 383 -35.73 19.65 38.92
CA GLN A 383 -36.09 18.98 40.15
C GLN A 383 -34.82 18.53 40.85
N THR A 384 -34.61 19.07 42.05
CA THR A 384 -33.43 18.82 42.87
C THR A 384 -33.82 18.94 44.34
N GLU A 385 -33.10 18.26 45.22
CA GLU A 385 -33.22 18.44 46.67
C GLU A 385 -32.71 19.83 47.08
N ASN A 386 -31.61 20.29 46.47
CA ASN A 386 -31.00 21.60 46.71
C ASN A 386 -30.73 22.32 45.38
N HIS A 387 -31.26 23.54 45.23
CA HIS A 387 -31.03 24.38 44.05
C HIS A 387 -30.32 25.68 44.43
N THR A 388 -29.02 25.74 44.14
CA THR A 388 -28.18 26.89 44.49
C THR A 388 -27.83 27.69 43.23
N MET A 389 -28.26 28.94 43.17
CA MET A 389 -27.85 29.90 42.14
C MET A 389 -27.00 30.99 42.79
N ILE A 390 -25.80 31.22 42.24
CA ILE A 390 -24.86 32.23 42.74
C ILE A 390 -24.46 33.11 41.55
N ALA A 391 -24.67 34.42 41.69
CA ALA A 391 -24.22 35.41 40.71
C ALA A 391 -23.49 36.55 41.42
N SER A 392 -22.43 37.07 40.80
CA SER A 392 -21.59 38.13 41.38
C SER A 392 -22.17 39.53 41.26
N ASP A 393 -23.03 39.76 40.26
CA ASP A 393 -23.63 41.06 39.97
C ASP A 393 -25.13 41.08 40.31
N LYS A 394 -25.92 40.30 39.57
CA LYS A 394 -27.37 40.17 39.79
C LYS A 394 -27.94 38.84 39.34
N ILE A 395 -29.05 38.45 39.97
CA ILE A 395 -29.95 37.38 39.53
C ILE A 395 -31.28 38.03 39.13
N VAL A 396 -31.79 37.70 37.95
CA VAL A 396 -33.06 38.24 37.44
C VAL A 396 -33.99 37.09 37.07
N LEU A 397 -35.17 37.06 37.68
CA LEU A 397 -36.28 36.18 37.31
C LEU A 397 -37.39 37.06 36.76
N ALA A 398 -37.63 36.99 35.45
CA ALA A 398 -38.58 37.87 34.77
C ALA A 398 -39.69 37.07 34.08
N ALA A 399 -40.92 37.58 34.19
CA ALA A 399 -42.09 37.10 33.46
C ALA A 399 -43.00 38.31 33.12
N PRO A 400 -43.98 38.17 32.21
CA PRO A 400 -44.87 39.29 31.83
C PRO A 400 -45.63 39.96 33.00
N GLY A 401 -45.79 39.25 34.12
CA GLY A 401 -46.46 39.74 35.33
C GLY A 401 -45.55 40.51 36.31
N GLY A 402 -44.22 40.40 36.18
CA GLY A 402 -43.27 41.03 37.08
C GLY A 402 -41.85 40.46 37.01
N ILE A 403 -40.94 41.12 37.72
CA ILE A 403 -39.51 40.82 37.80
C ILE A 403 -39.11 40.73 39.27
N ILE A 404 -38.38 39.67 39.62
CA ILE A 404 -37.64 39.54 40.86
C ILE A 404 -36.16 39.74 40.52
N GLU A 405 -35.54 40.74 41.12
CA GLU A 405 -34.13 41.06 40.93
C GLU A 405 -33.42 40.99 42.28
N ILE A 406 -32.32 40.25 42.33
CA ILE A 406 -31.43 40.16 43.49
C ILE A 406 -30.08 40.73 43.05
N ASN A 407 -29.61 41.78 43.71
CA ASN A 407 -28.34 42.43 43.40
C ASN A 407 -27.64 42.89 44.69
N LYS A 408 -26.52 43.62 44.57
CA LYS A 408 -25.73 44.12 45.71
C LYS A 408 -26.51 45.08 46.62
N GLN A 409 -27.57 45.70 46.11
CA GLN A 409 -28.41 46.67 46.82
C GLN A 409 -29.56 46.00 47.57
N GLY A 410 -29.89 44.73 47.28
CA GLY A 410 -30.93 43.96 47.96
C GLY A 410 -31.81 43.13 47.02
N VAL A 411 -33.00 42.78 47.51
CA VAL A 411 -34.03 42.04 46.75
C VAL A 411 -35.13 43.01 46.32
N PHE A 412 -35.30 43.18 45.01
CA PHE A 412 -36.31 44.03 44.39
C PHE A 412 -37.37 43.18 43.73
N ILE A 413 -38.64 43.44 44.06
CA ILE A 413 -39.79 42.80 43.42
C ILE A 413 -40.59 43.89 42.72
N LYS A 414 -40.60 43.87 41.39
CA LYS A 414 -41.39 44.76 40.53
C LYS A 414 -42.50 43.95 39.88
N ALA A 415 -43.74 44.08 40.35
CA ALA A 415 -44.86 43.32 39.81
C ALA A 415 -46.07 44.24 39.57
N LYS A 416 -46.91 43.89 38.59
CA LYS A 416 -48.20 44.59 38.38
C LYS A 416 -49.12 44.45 39.59
N LYS A 417 -49.00 43.33 40.29
CA LYS A 417 -49.72 43.00 41.52
C LYS A 417 -48.78 42.19 42.41
N PHE A 418 -48.64 42.58 43.68
CA PHE A 418 -47.86 41.85 44.66
C PHE A 418 -48.77 41.39 45.79
N GLU A 419 -49.09 40.09 45.81
CA GLU A 419 -49.90 39.46 46.85
C GLU A 419 -49.03 38.46 47.63
N VAL A 420 -48.94 38.64 48.94
CA VAL A 420 -48.26 37.69 49.84
C VAL A 420 -49.31 37.01 50.69
N LYS A 421 -49.49 35.71 50.50
CA LYS A 421 -50.34 34.87 51.34
C LYS A 421 -49.44 34.05 52.26
N ALA A 422 -49.32 34.48 53.51
CA ALA A 422 -48.50 33.81 54.52
C ALA A 422 -49.15 33.90 55.90
N ASN A 423 -48.92 32.89 56.73
CA ASN A 423 -49.45 32.82 58.11
C ASN A 423 -48.89 33.94 59.00
N SER A 424 -47.70 34.44 58.70
CA SER A 424 -47.17 35.68 59.26
C SER A 424 -46.12 36.27 58.30
N VAL A 425 -46.06 37.59 58.22
CA VAL A 425 -45.01 38.32 57.49
C VAL A 425 -44.36 39.28 58.48
N ASN A 426 -43.05 39.15 58.68
CA ASN A 426 -42.31 39.93 59.66
C ASN A 426 -41.39 40.94 58.97
N PHE A 427 -41.72 42.23 59.08
CA PHE A 427 -40.94 43.34 58.51
C PHE A 427 -40.04 44.06 59.55
N LYS A 428 -39.81 43.49 60.74
CA LYS A 428 -39.27 44.22 61.91
C LYS A 428 -37.78 44.63 61.87
N ARG A 429 -37.03 44.38 60.80
CA ARG A 429 -35.62 44.83 60.68
C ARG A 429 -35.29 45.28 59.25
N GLY A 430 -35.65 46.52 58.92
CA GLY A 430 -34.99 47.30 57.87
C GLY A 430 -34.06 48.33 58.51
N SER A 431 -32.87 48.54 57.98
CA SER A 431 -31.98 49.62 58.41
C SER A 431 -32.62 50.98 58.06
N GLY A 432 -32.32 52.00 58.88
CA GLY A 432 -33.07 53.26 59.00
C GLY A 432 -33.33 54.00 57.68
N GLY A 433 -34.50 53.75 57.08
CA GLY A 433 -35.16 54.65 56.13
C GLY A 433 -36.37 55.26 56.83
N LYS A 434 -36.47 56.59 56.80
CA LYS A 434 -37.45 57.43 57.52
C LYS A 434 -38.84 56.78 57.60
N ASN A 435 -39.39 56.72 58.82
CA ASN A 435 -40.81 56.48 59.08
C ASN A 435 -41.65 57.43 58.22
N THR A 436 -42.23 56.94 57.13
CA THR A 436 -43.28 57.64 56.41
C THR A 436 -44.61 56.93 56.68
N THR A 437 -45.44 57.56 57.50
CA THR A 437 -46.84 57.21 57.78
C THR A 437 -47.76 57.63 56.62
N LYS A 438 -47.45 57.19 55.40
CA LYS A 438 -48.40 57.32 54.28
C LYS A 438 -48.94 55.94 53.90
N PRO A 439 -50.25 55.67 54.12
CA PRO A 439 -50.90 54.48 53.61
C PRO A 439 -50.97 54.56 52.08
N PHE A 440 -51.02 53.39 51.44
CA PHE A 440 -51.27 53.19 50.02
C PHE A 440 -52.23 54.25 49.44
N ALA A 441 -51.72 55.11 48.55
CA ALA A 441 -52.55 56.00 47.76
C ALA A 441 -53.14 55.20 46.60
N GLU A 442 -54.41 54.86 46.74
CA GLU A 442 -55.28 54.45 45.65
C GLU A 442 -55.68 55.73 44.90
N ASP A 443 -55.02 56.02 43.78
CA ASP A 443 -55.42 57.14 42.92
C ASP A 443 -56.50 56.64 41.95
N CYS A 444 -57.74 56.66 42.45
CA CYS A 444 -58.93 56.65 41.60
C CYS A 444 -59.38 58.09 41.38
N SER A 445 -58.94 58.70 40.27
CA SER A 445 -59.69 59.78 39.64
C SER A 445 -59.97 59.44 38.17
N LYS A 446 -61.27 59.33 37.87
CA LYS A 446 -61.84 59.05 36.55
C LYS A 446 -61.60 60.22 35.59
N LYS A 447 -61.04 59.95 34.41
CA LYS A 447 -61.74 60.04 33.12
C LYS A 447 -60.96 59.33 32.02
#